data_AF-A0A939FA93-F1
#
_entry.id   AF-A0A939FA93-F1
#
_cell.length_a   1.000
_cell.length_b   1.000
_cell.length_c   1.000
_cell.angle_alpha   90.00
_cell.angle_beta   90.00
_cell.angle_gamma   90.00
#
_symmetry.space_group_name_H-M   'P 1'
#
loop_
_entity.id
_entity.type
_entity.pdbx_description
1 polymer ?
#
loop_
_entity_poly.entity_id
_entity_poly.type
_entity_poly.pdbx_seq_one_letter_code
_entity_poly.pdbx_strand_id
1 'polypeptide(L)'
;RDGGGVAVAVAEVVEAVPQVLSLLQLSAGPVTYPALLDLLEQRVAELHEERCEVPYGPRPDDNRPPAAAAPLPALLEWALRGLAAVGALTLGEGQATLTPLGNWAVWVKLEQICVAAQSPAGNIEQPAEDMLHGCAALTPGPARVEYRAWLAARTVGSAVAELLAVARGDDALLRGLAFEALRVVGAPAEPVVRAAAGERTLRPYAVLWLAEYEGADPEDAADALTREEATWLWVDTAAAVSDHGESPLLVRHLESAVQGTVPALLEEVRAVGHPRTVQVLVALAAAHPDPALAKAVRRAAFQVHTGGS
;
A
#
# COMPACT_ATOMS: atom_id res chain seq x y z
N ARG A 1 26.88 40.88 10.34
CA ARG A 1 26.47 39.50 10.74
C ARG A 1 25.24 39.10 9.90
N ASP A 2 25.21 39.53 8.63
CA ASP A 2 24.00 39.66 7.79
C ASP A 2 23.84 38.54 6.76
N GLY A 3 24.80 37.62 6.67
CA GLY A 3 24.78 36.52 5.69
C GLY A 3 23.72 35.45 5.96
N GLY A 4 23.22 35.34 7.20
CA GLY A 4 22.26 34.30 7.58
C GLY A 4 20.87 34.50 6.96
N GLY A 5 20.34 35.73 6.97
CA GLY A 5 19.01 36.02 6.43
C GLY A 5 18.95 35.91 4.90
N VAL A 6 20.04 36.29 4.21
CA VAL A 6 20.13 36.16 2.74
C VAL A 6 20.20 34.69 2.32
N ALA A 7 20.95 33.84 3.04
CA ALA A 7 21.04 32.42 2.72
C ALA A 7 19.71 31.68 2.88
N VAL A 8 18.91 32.05 3.89
CA VAL A 8 17.57 31.50 4.12
C VAL A 8 16.63 31.89 2.98
N ALA A 9 16.59 33.18 2.63
CA ALA A 9 15.75 33.68 1.53
C ALA A 9 16.11 33.03 0.18
N VAL A 10 17.39 32.80 -0.08
CA VAL A 10 17.83 32.07 -1.29
C VAL A 10 17.34 30.62 -1.27
N ALA A 11 17.44 29.93 -0.14
CA ALA A 11 17.00 28.55 -0.02
C ALA A 11 15.48 28.42 -0.25
N GLU A 12 14.69 29.33 0.33
CA GLU A 12 13.23 29.37 0.16
C GLU A 12 12.83 29.65 -1.29
N VAL A 13 13.52 30.57 -1.97
CA VAL A 13 13.28 30.81 -3.38
C VAL A 13 13.63 29.59 -4.22
N VAL A 14 14.77 28.92 -3.95
CA VAL A 14 15.14 27.67 -4.65
C VAL A 14 14.10 26.58 -4.42
N GLU A 15 13.54 26.46 -3.21
CA GLU A 15 12.48 25.53 -2.87
C GLU A 15 11.14 25.86 -3.54
N ALA A 16 10.87 27.15 -3.82
CA ALA A 16 9.67 27.62 -4.51
C ALA A 16 9.76 27.56 -6.05
N VAL A 17 10.98 27.51 -6.64
CA VAL A 17 11.18 27.46 -8.11
C VAL A 17 10.37 26.36 -8.81
N PRO A 18 10.21 25.13 -8.27
CA PRO A 18 9.37 24.11 -8.89
C PRO A 18 7.94 24.58 -9.19
N GLN A 19 7.30 25.33 -8.29
CA GLN A 19 5.94 25.85 -8.52
C GLN A 19 5.91 26.94 -9.61
N VAL A 20 6.94 27.79 -9.65
CA VAL A 20 7.12 28.79 -10.73
C VAL A 20 7.24 28.09 -12.10
N LEU A 21 8.01 27.01 -12.17
CA LEU A 21 8.15 26.20 -13.37
C LEU A 21 6.84 25.48 -13.75
N SER A 22 6.07 24.99 -12.77
CA SER A 22 4.75 24.41 -13.00
C SER A 22 3.76 25.42 -13.59
N LEU A 23 3.76 26.68 -13.11
CA LEU A 23 2.92 27.74 -13.67
C LEU A 23 3.30 28.03 -15.13
N LEU A 24 4.59 28.20 -15.40
CA LEU A 24 5.08 28.40 -16.77
C LEU A 24 4.69 27.24 -17.70
N GLN A 25 4.80 26.00 -17.21
CA GLN A 25 4.42 24.79 -17.95
C GLN A 25 2.92 24.75 -18.27
N LEU A 26 2.07 25.03 -17.28
CA LEU A 26 0.61 25.00 -17.42
C LEU A 26 0.08 26.15 -18.28
N SER A 27 0.75 27.30 -18.27
CA SER A 27 0.36 28.46 -19.08
C SER A 27 0.51 28.24 -20.58
N ALA A 28 1.39 27.30 -20.99
CA ALA A 28 1.73 27.00 -22.38
C ALA A 28 2.09 28.26 -23.22
N GLY A 29 2.63 29.30 -22.58
CA GLY A 29 2.93 30.59 -23.19
C GLY A 29 3.70 31.54 -22.27
N PRO A 30 3.85 32.82 -22.64
CA PRO A 30 4.53 33.81 -21.82
C PRO A 30 3.77 34.10 -20.53
N VAL A 31 4.47 34.08 -19.39
CA VAL A 31 3.95 34.50 -18.08
C VAL A 31 4.62 35.80 -17.65
N THR A 32 3.83 36.75 -17.19
CA THR A 32 4.32 38.07 -16.77
C THR A 32 5.08 38.01 -15.46
N TYR A 33 6.12 38.82 -15.34
CA TYR A 33 6.93 38.93 -14.13
C TYR A 33 6.11 39.22 -12.86
N PRO A 34 5.11 40.13 -12.84
CA PRO A 34 4.25 40.32 -11.68
C PRO A 34 3.54 39.03 -11.24
N ALA A 35 2.98 38.25 -12.17
CA ALA A 35 2.32 36.98 -11.84
C ALA A 35 3.30 35.94 -11.26
N LEU A 36 4.55 35.90 -11.74
CA LEU A 36 5.59 35.02 -11.20
C LEU A 36 6.03 35.48 -9.80
N LEU A 37 6.07 36.80 -9.56
CA LEU A 37 6.41 37.39 -8.27
C LEU A 37 5.31 37.14 -7.25
N ASP A 38 4.04 37.36 -7.61
CA ASP A 38 2.90 37.10 -6.74
C ASP A 38 2.88 35.63 -6.28
N LEU A 39 3.11 34.68 -7.21
CA LEU A 39 3.21 33.25 -6.89
C LEU A 39 4.39 32.95 -5.95
N LEU A 40 5.56 33.55 -6.21
CA LEU A 40 6.74 33.35 -5.38
C LEU A 40 6.52 33.90 -3.96
N GLU A 41 5.93 35.08 -3.83
CA GLU A 41 5.60 35.70 -2.56
C GLU A 41 4.63 34.84 -1.76
N GLN A 42 3.58 34.33 -2.41
CA GLN A 42 2.64 33.40 -1.80
C GLN A 42 3.36 32.14 -1.30
N ARG A 43 4.18 31.48 -2.14
CA ARG A 43 4.82 30.22 -1.74
C ARG A 43 5.86 30.41 -0.64
N VAL A 44 6.62 31.50 -0.68
CA VAL A 44 7.58 31.81 0.40
C VAL A 44 6.85 32.09 1.70
N ALA A 45 5.69 32.75 1.68
CA ALA A 45 4.86 32.91 2.86
C ALA A 45 4.37 31.56 3.41
N GLU A 46 3.89 30.65 2.56
CA GLU A 46 3.49 29.29 2.95
C GLU A 46 4.67 28.51 3.56
N LEU A 47 5.86 28.56 2.94
CA LEU A 47 7.07 27.90 3.47
C LEU A 47 7.48 28.45 4.84
N HIS A 48 7.32 29.76 5.07
CA HIS A 48 7.57 30.34 6.39
C HIS A 48 6.57 29.84 7.44
N GLU A 49 5.29 29.73 7.08
CA GLU A 49 4.25 29.18 7.96
C GLU A 49 4.50 27.71 8.29
N GLU A 50 4.83 26.88 7.29
CA GLU A 50 5.17 25.45 7.45
C GLU A 50 6.39 25.25 8.37
N ARG A 51 7.36 26.17 8.35
CA ARG A 51 8.59 26.12 9.16
C ARG A 51 8.44 26.76 10.54
N CYS A 52 7.36 27.50 10.78
CA CYS A 52 7.01 27.99 12.12
C CYS A 52 6.43 26.85 12.96
N GLU A 53 7.30 26.03 13.58
CA GLU A 53 6.90 25.20 14.72
C GLU A 53 6.32 26.09 15.83
N VAL A 54 5.15 25.73 16.38
CA VAL A 54 4.61 26.34 17.59
C VAL A 54 5.56 26.04 18.75
N PRO A 55 6.24 27.03 19.36
CA PRO A 55 7.16 26.74 20.46
C PRO A 55 6.36 26.36 21.71
N TYR A 56 6.54 25.14 22.23
CA TYR A 56 6.13 24.82 23.59
C TYR A 56 7.23 25.27 24.57
N GLY A 57 7.14 26.53 25.01
CA GLY A 57 8.06 27.12 25.98
C GLY A 57 7.86 28.64 26.10
N PRO A 58 8.33 29.28 27.20
CA PRO A 58 8.17 30.72 27.37
C PRO A 58 8.91 31.46 26.25
N ARG A 59 8.15 32.33 25.56
CA ARG A 59 8.59 33.15 24.43
C ARG A 59 9.85 33.96 24.80
N PRO A 60 10.99 33.81 24.09
CA PRO A 60 12.08 34.76 24.19
C PRO A 60 11.65 36.10 23.55
N ASP A 61 12.14 37.22 24.12
CA ASP A 61 11.78 38.59 23.72
C ASP A 61 11.85 38.82 22.20
N ASP A 62 10.69 39.18 21.63
CA ASP A 62 10.39 39.40 20.20
C ASP A 62 10.97 40.72 19.64
N ASN A 63 12.17 41.12 20.06
CA ASN A 63 12.76 42.40 19.66
C ASN A 63 14.06 42.28 18.84
N ARG A 64 14.20 41.19 18.08
CA ARG A 64 15.23 41.10 17.03
C ARG A 64 14.68 41.78 15.76
N PRO A 65 15.28 42.88 15.25
CA PRO A 65 14.86 43.44 13.98
C PRO A 65 14.96 42.37 12.89
N PRO A 66 14.01 42.31 11.95
CA PRO A 66 14.04 41.32 10.87
C PRO A 66 15.40 41.42 10.17
N ALA A 67 16.13 40.31 10.13
CA ALA A 67 17.33 40.22 9.33
C ALA A 67 16.94 40.61 7.91
N ALA A 68 17.65 41.58 7.31
CA ALA A 68 17.32 42.10 5.99
C ALA A 68 17.28 40.93 4.97
N ALA A 69 16.08 40.42 4.70
CA ALA A 69 15.85 39.45 3.65
C ALA A 69 16.23 40.13 2.34
N ALA A 70 16.97 39.42 1.48
CA ALA A 70 17.18 39.92 0.12
C ALA A 70 15.80 40.13 -0.53
N PRO A 71 15.60 41.22 -1.29
CA PRO A 71 14.29 41.51 -1.85
C PRO A 71 13.90 40.39 -2.83
N LEU A 72 12.76 39.74 -2.58
CA LEU A 72 12.21 38.67 -3.42
C LEU A 72 12.19 39.01 -4.92
N PRO A 73 11.90 40.25 -5.37
CA PRO A 73 12.04 40.62 -6.77
C PRO A 73 13.43 40.35 -7.38
N ALA A 74 14.49 40.67 -6.63
CA ALA A 74 15.86 40.45 -7.09
C ALA A 74 16.22 38.96 -7.11
N LEU A 75 15.68 38.17 -6.17
CA LEU A 75 15.87 36.72 -6.14
C LEU A 75 15.10 36.01 -7.25
N LEU A 76 13.88 36.45 -7.56
CA LEU A 76 13.13 35.96 -8.71
C LEU A 76 13.89 36.26 -10.01
N GLU A 77 14.38 37.49 -10.17
CA GLU A 77 15.17 37.86 -11.35
C GLU A 77 16.46 37.03 -11.46
N TRP A 78 17.15 36.81 -10.35
CA TRP A 78 18.31 35.92 -10.29
C TRP A 78 17.97 34.48 -10.73
N ALA A 79 16.88 33.90 -10.19
CA ALA A 79 16.45 32.55 -10.53
C ALA A 79 16.06 32.42 -12.01
N LEU A 80 15.28 33.38 -12.53
CA LEU A 80 14.88 33.43 -13.93
C LEU A 80 16.07 33.57 -14.87
N ARG A 81 17.05 34.42 -14.54
CA ARG A 81 18.30 34.54 -15.32
C ARG A 81 19.13 33.26 -15.27
N GLY A 82 19.19 32.58 -14.13
CA GLY A 82 19.87 31.29 -14.00
C GLY A 82 19.26 30.22 -14.91
N LEU A 83 17.92 30.13 -14.92
CA LEU A 83 17.18 29.23 -15.81
C LEU A 83 17.34 29.61 -17.29
N ALA A 84 17.38 30.90 -17.61
CA ALA A 84 17.65 31.38 -18.97
C ALA A 84 19.08 31.02 -19.43
N ALA A 85 20.08 31.13 -18.54
CA ALA A 85 21.48 30.85 -18.85
C ALA A 85 21.72 29.39 -19.24
N VAL A 86 20.92 28.46 -18.70
CA VAL A 86 20.94 27.03 -19.08
C VAL A 86 19.98 26.69 -20.23
N GLY A 87 19.31 27.70 -20.80
CA GLY A 87 18.38 27.53 -21.92
C GLY A 87 17.01 26.96 -21.55
N ALA A 88 16.65 26.92 -20.26
CA ALA A 88 15.35 26.39 -19.81
C ALA A 88 14.19 27.35 -20.13
N LEU A 89 14.44 28.66 -20.16
CA LEU A 89 13.44 29.67 -20.50
C LEU A 89 14.02 30.81 -21.32
N THR A 90 13.14 31.58 -21.96
CA THR A 90 13.46 32.88 -22.59
C THR A 90 12.83 34.00 -21.79
N LEU A 91 13.53 35.14 -21.73
CA LEU A 91 13.05 36.36 -21.07
C LEU A 91 12.71 37.40 -22.13
N GLY A 92 11.44 37.79 -22.20
CA GLY A 92 10.93 38.90 -23.02
C GLY A 92 10.73 40.17 -22.19
N GLU A 93 10.03 41.16 -22.74
CA GLU A 93 9.71 42.42 -22.04
C GLU A 93 8.81 42.17 -20.82
N GLY A 94 9.43 41.91 -19.66
CA GLY A 94 8.72 41.63 -18.41
C GLY A 94 7.99 40.29 -18.39
N GLN A 95 8.39 39.33 -19.24
CA GLN A 95 7.77 38.00 -19.31
C GLN A 95 8.82 36.89 -19.39
N ALA A 96 8.47 35.70 -18.91
CA ALA A 96 9.24 34.48 -19.08
C ALA A 96 8.43 33.42 -19.83
N THR A 97 9.08 32.67 -20.73
CA THR A 97 8.45 31.57 -21.47
C THR A 97 9.38 30.36 -21.44
N LEU A 98 8.87 29.17 -21.11
CA LEU A 98 9.66 27.95 -21.20
C LEU A 98 10.08 27.69 -22.65
N THR A 99 11.33 27.24 -22.82
CA THR A 99 11.77 26.69 -24.09
C THR A 99 11.30 25.24 -24.23
N PRO A 100 11.42 24.60 -25.41
CA PRO A 100 11.20 23.16 -25.53
C PRO A 100 12.07 22.34 -24.55
N LEU A 101 13.30 22.77 -24.26
CA LEU A 101 14.18 22.12 -23.29
C LEU A 101 13.64 22.26 -21.85
N GLY A 102 13.22 23.46 -21.46
CA GLY A 102 12.62 23.67 -20.14
C GLY A 102 11.33 22.89 -19.96
N ASN A 103 10.48 22.88 -20.99
CA ASN A 103 9.25 22.10 -21.01
C ASN A 103 9.51 20.60 -20.85
N TRP A 104 10.50 20.06 -21.57
CA TRP A 104 10.94 18.67 -21.40
C TRP A 104 11.48 18.40 -19.98
N ALA A 105 12.31 19.29 -19.44
CA ALA A 105 12.89 19.11 -18.11
C ALA A 105 11.83 19.12 -17.00
N VAL A 106 10.84 20.02 -17.08
CA VAL A 106 9.70 20.05 -16.15
C VAL A 106 8.85 18.80 -16.31
N TRP A 107 8.55 18.38 -17.54
CA TRP A 107 7.80 17.15 -17.78
C TRP A 107 8.49 15.91 -17.22
N VAL A 108 9.80 15.74 -17.43
CA VAL A 108 10.58 14.62 -16.86
C VAL A 108 10.54 14.64 -15.34
N LYS A 109 10.61 15.82 -14.71
CA LYS A 109 10.51 15.92 -13.25
C LYS A 109 9.12 15.58 -12.73
N LEU A 110 8.07 16.03 -13.41
CA LEU A 110 6.69 15.67 -13.07
C LEU A 110 6.43 14.18 -13.27
N GLU A 111 6.93 13.58 -14.36
CA GLU A 111 6.85 12.15 -14.60
C GLU A 111 7.57 11.36 -13.49
N GLN A 112 8.79 11.75 -13.11
CA GLN A 112 9.53 11.13 -12.01
C GLN A 112 8.76 11.19 -10.69
N ILE A 113 8.11 12.32 -10.39
CA ILE A 113 7.26 12.47 -9.20
C ILE A 113 6.02 11.57 -9.30
N CYS A 114 5.36 11.51 -10.46
CA CYS A 114 4.17 10.70 -10.67
C CYS A 114 4.49 9.19 -10.61
N VAL A 115 5.62 8.76 -11.17
CA VAL A 115 6.10 7.37 -11.08
C VAL A 115 6.46 7.03 -9.64
N ALA A 116 7.11 7.94 -8.91
CA ALA A 116 7.39 7.75 -7.49
C ALA A 116 6.13 7.75 -6.62
N ALA A 117 5.08 8.46 -7.05
CA ALA A 117 3.77 8.48 -6.41
C ALA A 117 2.93 7.23 -6.72
N GLN A 118 3.35 6.40 -7.68
CA GLN A 118 2.75 5.10 -7.94
C GLN A 118 3.47 4.01 -7.15
N SER A 119 2.74 2.98 -6.72
CA SER A 119 3.40 1.75 -6.30
C SER A 119 4.05 1.09 -7.54
N PRO A 120 5.09 0.25 -7.39
CA PRO A 120 5.74 -0.42 -8.52
C PRO A 120 4.77 -1.09 -9.52
N ALA A 121 3.62 -1.59 -9.06
CA ALA A 121 2.57 -2.20 -9.88
C ALA A 121 1.38 -1.26 -10.18
N GLY A 122 1.37 -0.01 -9.69
CA GLY A 122 0.33 0.98 -9.96
C GLY A 122 -0.96 0.81 -9.14
N ASN A 123 -0.90 0.08 -8.03
CA ASN A 123 -2.06 -0.23 -7.18
C ASN A 123 -2.34 0.82 -6.10
N ILE A 124 -1.52 1.87 -5.97
CA ILE A 124 -1.56 2.78 -4.83
C ILE A 124 -2.93 3.45 -4.61
N GLU A 125 -3.66 3.77 -5.67
CA GLU A 125 -4.98 4.41 -5.60
C GLU A 125 -6.14 3.41 -5.59
N GLN A 126 -5.86 2.12 -5.76
CA GLN A 126 -6.89 1.10 -5.92
C GLN A 126 -7.55 0.74 -4.58
N PRO A 127 -8.82 0.29 -4.58
CA PRO A 127 -9.42 -0.38 -3.42
C PRO A 127 -8.54 -1.55 -2.93
N ALA A 128 -8.66 -1.91 -1.65
CA ALA A 128 -7.88 -3.01 -1.07
C ALA A 128 -8.03 -4.33 -1.86
N GLU A 129 -9.24 -4.65 -2.32
CA GLU A 129 -9.53 -5.88 -3.08
C GLU A 129 -8.72 -5.94 -4.38
N ASP A 130 -8.78 -4.87 -5.19
CA ASP A 130 -8.07 -4.76 -6.45
C ASP A 130 -6.55 -4.76 -6.26
N MET A 131 -6.06 -4.07 -5.23
CA MET A 131 -4.64 -4.08 -4.88
C MET A 131 -4.16 -5.50 -4.50
N LEU A 132 -4.92 -6.22 -3.67
CA LEU A 132 -4.56 -7.58 -3.26
C LEU A 132 -4.63 -8.56 -4.43
N HIS A 133 -5.63 -8.43 -5.32
CA HIS A 133 -5.67 -9.17 -6.58
C HIS A 133 -4.45 -8.89 -7.46
N GLY A 134 -4.06 -7.62 -7.61
CA GLY A 134 -2.84 -7.24 -8.34
C GLY A 134 -1.57 -7.83 -7.73
N CYS A 135 -1.56 -8.08 -6.42
CA CYS A 135 -0.44 -8.69 -5.71
C CYS A 135 -0.44 -10.23 -5.74
N ALA A 136 -1.53 -10.88 -6.15
CA ALA A 136 -1.67 -12.34 -6.11
C ALA A 136 -0.60 -13.09 -6.93
N ALA A 137 -0.13 -12.49 -8.03
CA ALA A 137 0.89 -13.06 -8.90
C ALA A 137 2.33 -12.69 -8.48
N LEU A 138 2.50 -11.88 -7.44
CA LEU A 138 3.81 -11.39 -7.00
C LEU A 138 4.45 -12.35 -6.00
N THR A 139 5.78 -12.36 -5.96
CA THR A 139 6.50 -13.00 -4.86
C THR A 139 6.37 -12.18 -3.56
N PRO A 140 6.60 -12.77 -2.37
CA PRO A 140 6.35 -12.10 -1.10
C PRO A 140 7.07 -10.76 -0.91
N GLY A 141 8.30 -10.62 -1.43
CA GLY A 141 9.08 -9.37 -1.35
C GLY A 141 8.41 -8.22 -2.11
N PRO A 142 8.21 -8.35 -3.43
CA PRO A 142 7.46 -7.37 -4.24
C PRO A 142 6.05 -7.08 -3.71
N ALA A 143 5.28 -8.09 -3.30
CA ALA A 143 3.96 -7.87 -2.71
C ALA A 143 4.03 -6.98 -1.46
N ARG A 144 5.01 -7.21 -0.58
CA ARG A 144 5.22 -6.34 0.60
C ARG A 144 5.58 -4.89 0.23
N VAL A 145 6.29 -4.67 -0.88
CA VAL A 145 6.55 -3.31 -1.37
C VAL A 145 5.27 -2.63 -1.83
N GLU A 146 4.41 -3.36 -2.56
CA GLU A 146 3.08 -2.87 -2.96
C GLU A 146 2.22 -2.52 -1.74
N TYR A 147 2.16 -3.40 -0.73
CA TYR A 147 1.40 -3.15 0.49
C TYR A 147 1.88 -1.88 1.19
N ARG A 148 3.20 -1.67 1.31
CA ARG A 148 3.74 -0.44 1.93
C ARG A 148 3.37 0.82 1.16
N ALA A 149 3.47 0.77 -0.17
CA ALA A 149 3.11 1.91 -1.02
C ALA A 149 1.61 2.22 -0.89
N TRP A 150 0.75 1.20 -0.96
CA TRP A 150 -0.69 1.32 -0.75
C TRP A 150 -1.00 1.90 0.64
N LEU A 151 -0.37 1.39 1.70
CA LEU A 151 -0.58 1.90 3.06
C LEU A 151 -0.15 3.37 3.23
N ALA A 152 0.91 3.80 2.54
CA ALA A 152 1.42 5.17 2.65
C ALA A 152 0.46 6.25 2.13
N ALA A 153 -0.48 5.88 1.25
CA ALA A 153 -1.45 6.80 0.67
C ALA A 153 -2.76 6.95 1.49
N ARG A 154 -2.87 6.31 2.66
CA ARG A 154 -4.12 6.18 3.42
C ARG A 154 -3.94 6.42 4.91
N THR A 155 -5.04 6.68 5.60
CA THR A 155 -5.05 6.56 7.07
C THR A 155 -5.03 5.09 7.48
N VAL A 156 -4.31 4.78 8.56
CA VAL A 156 -4.20 3.40 9.09
C VAL A 156 -5.58 2.79 9.37
N GLY A 157 -6.50 3.58 9.95
CA GLY A 157 -7.86 3.12 10.25
C GLY A 157 -8.65 2.70 9.00
N SER A 158 -8.59 3.50 7.93
CA SER A 158 -9.24 3.15 6.64
C SER A 158 -8.63 1.88 6.06
N ALA A 159 -7.29 1.83 6.01
CA ALA A 159 -6.56 0.69 5.47
C ALA A 159 -6.91 -0.63 6.17
N VAL A 160 -6.88 -0.65 7.51
CA VAL A 160 -7.22 -1.85 8.30
C VAL A 160 -8.67 -2.26 8.09
N ALA A 161 -9.59 -1.29 8.03
CA ALA A 161 -11.01 -1.58 7.80
C ALA A 161 -11.24 -2.18 6.40
N GLU A 162 -10.62 -1.62 5.36
CA GLU A 162 -10.70 -2.13 3.99
C GLU A 162 -10.11 -3.53 3.87
N LEU A 163 -8.92 -3.78 4.43
CA LEU A 163 -8.29 -5.11 4.41
C LEU A 163 -9.14 -6.17 5.11
N LEU A 164 -9.74 -5.85 6.25
CA LEU A 164 -10.64 -6.79 6.94
C LEU A 164 -11.97 -6.96 6.21
N ALA A 165 -12.46 -5.95 5.49
CA ALA A 165 -13.62 -6.10 4.62
C ALA A 165 -13.34 -7.12 3.51
N VAL A 166 -12.17 -7.03 2.86
CA VAL A 166 -11.72 -8.02 1.87
C VAL A 166 -11.58 -9.41 2.50
N ALA A 167 -10.98 -9.50 3.69
CA ALA A 167 -10.79 -10.79 4.37
C ALA A 167 -12.11 -11.51 4.70
N ARG A 168 -13.19 -10.76 4.95
CA ARG A 168 -14.53 -11.34 5.18
C ARG A 168 -15.22 -11.83 3.91
N GLY A 169 -14.72 -11.44 2.74
CA GLY A 169 -15.23 -11.88 1.45
C GLY A 169 -15.06 -13.37 1.22
N ASP A 170 -15.58 -13.85 0.10
CA ASP A 170 -15.61 -15.27 -0.25
C ASP A 170 -14.30 -15.79 -0.83
N ASP A 171 -13.40 -14.90 -1.28
CA ASP A 171 -12.13 -15.27 -1.89
C ASP A 171 -11.08 -15.64 -0.82
N ALA A 172 -10.75 -16.93 -0.76
CA ALA A 172 -9.80 -17.49 0.19
C ALA A 172 -8.37 -16.98 -0.01
N LEU A 173 -7.96 -16.70 -1.26
CA LEU A 173 -6.63 -16.16 -1.53
C LEU A 173 -6.54 -14.73 -1.00
N LEU A 174 -7.52 -13.89 -1.32
CA LEU A 174 -7.55 -12.51 -0.85
C LEU A 174 -7.62 -12.42 0.68
N ARG A 175 -8.31 -13.35 1.33
CA ARG A 175 -8.33 -13.44 2.79
C ARG A 175 -6.94 -13.63 3.37
N GLY A 176 -6.15 -14.56 2.82
CA GLY A 176 -4.76 -14.74 3.23
C GLY A 176 -3.89 -13.50 2.95
N LEU A 177 -4.00 -12.93 1.75
CA LEU A 177 -3.22 -11.75 1.36
C LEU A 177 -3.58 -10.51 2.20
N ALA A 178 -4.83 -10.35 2.60
CA ALA A 178 -5.25 -9.27 3.51
C ALA A 178 -4.52 -9.37 4.85
N PHE A 179 -4.35 -10.58 5.40
CA PHE A 179 -3.58 -10.79 6.63
C PHE A 179 -2.07 -10.61 6.44
N GLU A 180 -1.52 -10.90 5.26
CA GLU A 180 -0.14 -10.49 4.92
C GLU A 180 0.02 -8.97 4.90
N ALA A 181 -0.93 -8.23 4.32
CA ALA A 181 -0.92 -6.78 4.34
C ALA A 181 -1.09 -6.22 5.76
N LEU A 182 -1.93 -6.83 6.60
CA LEU A 182 -2.07 -6.46 8.01
C LEU A 182 -0.76 -6.66 8.82
N ARG A 183 0.08 -7.65 8.46
CA ARG A 183 1.43 -7.78 9.06
C ARG A 183 2.33 -6.59 8.73
N VAL A 184 2.16 -5.98 7.56
CA VAL A 184 2.89 -4.76 7.18
C VAL A 184 2.40 -3.55 7.99
N VAL A 185 1.11 -3.50 8.36
CA VAL A 185 0.57 -2.45 9.26
C VAL A 185 1.18 -2.57 10.66
N GLY A 186 1.25 -3.79 11.20
CA GLY A 186 1.87 -4.06 12.50
C GLY A 186 1.02 -3.61 13.69
N ALA A 187 1.66 -3.04 14.72
CA ALA A 187 1.04 -2.72 16.02
C ALA A 187 -0.32 -1.97 15.96
N PRO A 188 -0.53 -0.98 15.07
CA PRO A 188 -1.82 -0.31 14.97
C PRO A 188 -3.00 -1.22 14.55
N ALA A 189 -2.74 -2.34 13.88
CA ALA A 189 -3.79 -3.28 13.47
C ALA A 189 -4.22 -4.23 14.61
N GLU A 190 -3.39 -4.38 15.65
CA GLU A 190 -3.56 -5.40 16.67
C GLU A 190 -4.93 -5.40 17.37
N PRO A 191 -5.51 -4.25 17.78
CA PRO A 191 -6.80 -4.28 18.48
C PRO A 191 -7.92 -4.80 17.57
N VAL A 192 -7.84 -4.47 16.28
CA VAL A 192 -8.84 -4.85 15.28
C VAL A 192 -8.66 -6.31 14.88
N VAL A 193 -7.42 -6.79 14.75
CA VAL A 193 -7.13 -8.21 14.50
C VAL A 193 -7.57 -9.07 15.68
N ARG A 194 -7.35 -8.63 16.93
CA ARG A 194 -7.85 -9.33 18.11
C ARG A 194 -9.37 -9.43 18.14
N ALA A 195 -10.07 -8.37 17.75
CA ALA A 195 -11.52 -8.42 17.61
C ALA A 195 -11.96 -9.41 16.50
N ALA A 196 -11.26 -9.43 15.37
CA ALA A 196 -11.51 -10.34 14.25
C ALA A 196 -11.32 -11.82 14.62
N ALA A 197 -10.53 -12.15 15.66
CA ALA A 197 -10.40 -13.52 16.17
C ALA A 197 -11.72 -14.11 16.72
N GLY A 198 -12.73 -13.28 16.96
CA GLY A 198 -14.10 -13.71 17.29
C GLY A 198 -14.93 -14.15 16.08
N GLU A 199 -14.50 -13.85 14.86
CA GLU A 199 -15.21 -14.20 13.63
C GLU A 199 -14.71 -15.55 13.09
N ARG A 200 -15.60 -16.54 12.92
CA ARG A 200 -15.21 -17.91 12.51
C ARG A 200 -14.34 -17.95 11.26
N THR A 201 -14.63 -17.09 10.28
CA THR A 201 -13.92 -17.03 8.98
C THR A 201 -12.55 -16.38 9.07
N LEU A 202 -12.34 -15.46 10.02
CA LEU A 202 -11.08 -14.73 10.17
C LEU A 202 -10.19 -15.33 11.26
N ARG A 203 -10.78 -16.12 12.16
CA ARG A 203 -10.15 -16.59 13.38
C ARG A 203 -8.81 -17.30 13.16
N PRO A 204 -8.66 -18.29 12.24
CA PRO A 204 -7.36 -18.94 12.05
C PRO A 204 -6.27 -17.96 11.61
N TYR A 205 -6.60 -17.02 10.71
CA TYR A 205 -5.66 -15.99 10.26
C TYR A 205 -5.31 -15.00 11.37
N ALA A 206 -6.30 -14.58 12.16
CA ALA A 206 -6.09 -13.67 13.29
C ALA A 206 -5.24 -14.30 14.39
N VAL A 207 -5.41 -15.59 14.68
CA VAL A 207 -4.59 -16.32 15.65
C VAL A 207 -3.13 -16.38 15.20
N LEU A 208 -2.86 -16.73 13.93
CA LEU A 208 -1.50 -16.72 13.38
C LEU A 208 -0.87 -15.33 13.43
N TRP A 209 -1.63 -14.31 13.02
CA TRP A 209 -1.16 -12.92 13.07
C TRP A 209 -0.79 -12.48 14.49
N LEU A 210 -1.64 -12.82 15.48
CA LEU A 210 -1.39 -12.48 16.89
C LEU A 210 -0.19 -13.24 17.45
N ALA A 211 -0.03 -14.53 17.11
CA ALA A 211 1.11 -15.32 17.56
C ALA A 211 2.43 -14.72 17.06
N GLU A 212 2.52 -14.38 15.77
CA GLU A 212 3.69 -13.71 15.20
C GLU A 212 3.91 -12.31 15.81
N TYR A 213 2.84 -11.55 16.02
CA TYR A 213 2.91 -10.23 16.66
C TYR A 213 3.43 -10.30 18.10
N GLU A 214 3.07 -11.35 18.83
CA GLU A 214 3.53 -11.65 20.20
C GLU A 214 4.95 -12.24 20.24
N GLY A 215 5.56 -12.48 19.08
CA GLY A 215 6.96 -12.87 18.94
C GLY A 215 7.20 -14.36 18.72
N ALA A 216 6.17 -15.15 18.39
CA ALA A 216 6.37 -16.51 17.92
C ALA A 216 7.16 -16.51 16.60
N ASP A 217 8.03 -17.50 16.40
CA ASP A 217 8.66 -17.73 15.11
C ASP A 217 7.56 -18.07 14.08
N PRO A 218 7.60 -17.51 12.85
CA PRO A 218 6.67 -17.92 11.80
C PRO A 218 6.55 -19.43 11.57
N GLU A 219 7.63 -20.19 11.81
CA GLU A 219 7.59 -21.66 11.70
C GLU A 219 6.76 -22.32 12.81
N ASP A 220 6.76 -21.73 14.00
CA ASP A 220 6.06 -22.23 15.20
C ASP A 220 4.64 -21.63 15.35
N ALA A 221 4.32 -20.56 14.62
CA ALA A 221 3.03 -19.87 14.73
C ALA A 221 1.82 -20.81 14.49
N ALA A 222 2.00 -21.85 13.65
CA ALA A 222 0.99 -22.85 13.39
C ALA A 222 0.58 -23.65 14.66
N ASP A 223 1.45 -23.77 15.65
CA ASP A 223 1.17 -24.46 16.91
C ASP A 223 0.18 -23.70 17.80
N ALA A 224 -0.04 -22.40 17.55
CA ALA A 224 -1.06 -21.61 18.22
C ALA A 224 -2.49 -22.01 17.79
N LEU A 225 -2.65 -22.66 16.64
CA LEU A 225 -3.94 -23.11 16.14
C LEU A 225 -4.40 -24.36 16.88
N THR A 226 -5.66 -24.36 17.30
CA THR A 226 -6.35 -25.60 17.61
C THR A 226 -6.45 -26.48 16.38
N ARG A 227 -6.66 -27.78 16.57
CA ARG A 227 -6.88 -28.71 15.47
C ARG A 227 -8.06 -28.31 14.56
N GLU A 228 -9.15 -27.80 15.13
CA GLU A 228 -10.30 -27.33 14.32
C GLU A 228 -9.90 -26.13 13.44
N GLU A 229 -9.17 -25.15 14.00
CA GLU A 229 -8.70 -23.98 13.26
C GLU A 229 -7.68 -24.33 12.17
N ALA A 230 -6.75 -25.25 12.46
CA ALA A 230 -5.80 -25.76 11.48
C ALA A 230 -6.51 -26.49 10.32
N THR A 231 -7.50 -27.34 10.62
CA THR A 231 -8.31 -28.00 9.60
C THR A 231 -9.13 -26.97 8.79
N TRP A 232 -9.65 -25.93 9.43
CA TRP A 232 -10.40 -24.88 8.76
C TRP A 232 -9.51 -24.13 7.76
N LEU A 233 -8.32 -23.71 8.20
CA LEU A 233 -7.32 -23.04 7.36
C LEU A 233 -6.83 -23.94 6.22
N TRP A 234 -6.69 -25.25 6.47
CA TRP A 234 -6.34 -26.21 5.44
C TRP A 234 -7.39 -26.26 4.31
N VAL A 235 -8.69 -26.25 4.65
CA VAL A 235 -9.76 -26.19 3.65
C VAL A 235 -9.74 -24.85 2.91
N ASP A 236 -9.49 -23.74 3.59
CA ASP A 236 -9.45 -22.42 2.95
C ASP A 236 -8.27 -22.28 1.99
N THR A 237 -7.11 -22.82 2.38
CA THR A 237 -5.92 -22.89 1.52
C THR A 237 -6.21 -23.74 0.28
N ALA A 238 -6.90 -24.87 0.44
CA ALA A 238 -7.32 -25.69 -0.69
C ALA A 238 -8.29 -24.95 -1.61
N ALA A 239 -9.18 -24.11 -1.06
CA ALA A 239 -10.07 -23.27 -1.86
C ALA A 239 -9.29 -22.23 -2.66
N ALA A 240 -8.32 -21.55 -2.04
CA ALA A 240 -7.44 -20.61 -2.72
C ALA A 240 -6.66 -21.26 -3.87
N VAL A 241 -6.08 -22.44 -3.64
CA VAL A 241 -5.36 -23.20 -4.68
C VAL A 241 -6.29 -23.69 -5.78
N SER A 242 -7.52 -24.07 -5.45
CA SER A 242 -8.52 -24.49 -6.45
C SER A 242 -8.96 -23.34 -7.36
N ASP A 243 -9.11 -22.13 -6.81
CA ASP A 243 -9.66 -20.98 -7.53
C ASP A 243 -8.56 -20.21 -8.31
N HIS A 244 -7.33 -20.17 -7.78
CA HIS A 244 -6.25 -19.33 -8.32
C HIS A 244 -4.96 -20.09 -8.67
N GLY A 245 -4.84 -21.35 -8.27
CA GLY A 245 -3.65 -22.17 -8.47
C GLY A 245 -3.81 -23.21 -9.59
N GLU A 246 -2.74 -23.98 -9.80
CA GLU A 246 -2.76 -25.10 -10.73
C GLU A 246 -3.25 -26.39 -10.06
N SER A 247 -3.99 -27.23 -10.79
CA SER A 247 -4.55 -28.49 -10.26
C SER A 247 -3.52 -29.42 -9.57
N PRO A 248 -2.25 -29.54 -10.01
CA PRO A 248 -1.25 -30.35 -9.30
C PRO A 248 -0.92 -29.84 -7.90
N LEU A 249 -1.03 -28.52 -7.64
CA LEU A 249 -0.82 -27.96 -6.30
C LEU A 249 -1.92 -28.39 -5.33
N LEU A 250 -3.15 -28.54 -5.84
CA LEU A 250 -4.28 -29.00 -5.03
C LEU A 250 -4.09 -30.46 -4.56
N VAL A 251 -3.52 -31.31 -5.42
CA VAL A 251 -3.18 -32.70 -5.06
C VAL A 251 -2.04 -32.72 -4.03
N ARG A 252 -0.98 -31.92 -4.23
CA ARG A 252 0.12 -31.81 -3.25
C ARG A 252 -0.37 -31.32 -1.88
N HIS A 253 -1.33 -30.40 -1.87
CA HIS A 253 -1.95 -29.91 -0.64
C HIS A 253 -2.76 -31.00 0.11
N LEU A 254 -3.32 -31.97 -0.63
CA LEU A 254 -3.92 -33.16 -0.03
C LEU A 254 -2.86 -34.07 0.61
N GLU A 255 -1.72 -34.25 -0.05
CA GLU A 255 -0.62 -35.08 0.44
C GLU A 255 0.08 -34.46 1.66
N SER A 256 0.08 -33.14 1.79
CA SER A 256 0.63 -32.41 2.95
C SER A 256 -0.32 -32.33 4.15
N ALA A 257 -1.52 -32.91 4.06
CA ALA A 257 -2.52 -32.80 5.11
C ALA A 257 -2.03 -33.40 6.45
N VAL A 258 -2.43 -32.74 7.54
CA VAL A 258 -1.94 -32.98 8.91
C VAL A 258 -2.27 -34.38 9.47
N GLN A 259 -3.17 -35.13 8.82
CA GLN A 259 -3.55 -36.48 9.26
C GLN A 259 -2.72 -37.57 8.57
N GLY A 260 -2.31 -38.58 9.34
CA GLY A 260 -1.62 -39.76 8.81
C GLY A 260 -2.46 -40.66 7.90
N THR A 261 -3.79 -40.43 7.77
CA THR A 261 -4.65 -41.18 6.83
C THR A 261 -5.75 -40.31 6.21
N VAL A 262 -6.08 -40.57 4.94
CA VAL A 262 -7.10 -39.79 4.20
C VAL A 262 -8.53 -39.95 4.75
N PRO A 263 -9.00 -41.12 5.22
CA PRO A 263 -10.34 -41.23 5.79
C PRO A 263 -10.54 -40.33 7.01
N ALA A 264 -9.55 -40.26 7.91
CA ALA A 264 -9.61 -39.39 9.08
C ALA A 264 -9.65 -37.90 8.68
N LEU A 265 -8.85 -37.51 7.68
CA LEU A 265 -8.90 -36.15 7.12
C LEU A 265 -10.29 -35.81 6.57
N LEU A 266 -10.90 -36.72 5.82
CA LEU A 266 -12.22 -36.50 5.24
C LEU A 266 -13.30 -36.37 6.31
N GLU A 267 -13.22 -37.07 7.44
CA GLU A 267 -14.16 -36.84 8.56
C GLU A 267 -14.01 -35.42 9.13
N GLU A 268 -12.78 -34.99 9.40
CA GLU A 268 -12.50 -33.68 9.98
C GLU A 268 -12.91 -32.53 9.05
N VAL A 269 -12.54 -32.61 7.76
CA VAL A 269 -12.90 -31.60 6.74
C VAL A 269 -14.41 -31.44 6.60
N ARG A 270 -15.19 -32.51 6.82
CA ARG A 270 -16.65 -32.45 6.82
C ARG A 270 -17.21 -31.84 8.10
N ALA A 271 -16.57 -32.03 9.24
CA ALA A 271 -17.02 -31.54 10.54
C ALA A 271 -16.70 -30.06 10.78
N VAL A 272 -15.63 -29.53 10.15
CA VAL A 272 -15.10 -28.18 10.44
C VAL A 272 -16.02 -27.03 10.00
N GLY A 273 -17.06 -27.31 9.21
CA GLY A 273 -18.07 -26.32 8.83
C GLY A 273 -17.54 -25.16 7.98
N HIS A 274 -16.57 -25.40 7.10
CA HIS A 274 -16.06 -24.39 6.18
C HIS A 274 -17.04 -24.16 5.00
N PRO A 275 -17.38 -22.92 4.61
CA PRO A 275 -18.34 -22.65 3.53
C PRO A 275 -17.96 -23.28 2.17
N ARG A 276 -16.65 -23.38 1.90
CA ARG A 276 -16.08 -23.96 0.67
C ARG A 276 -15.82 -25.48 0.72
N THR A 277 -16.23 -26.19 1.79
CA THR A 277 -15.91 -27.62 1.95
C THR A 277 -16.35 -28.46 0.74
N VAL A 278 -17.56 -28.26 0.24
CA VAL A 278 -18.09 -29.05 -0.89
C VAL A 278 -17.29 -28.79 -2.16
N GLN A 279 -17.02 -27.51 -2.47
CA GLN A 279 -16.28 -27.08 -3.66
C GLN A 279 -14.86 -27.66 -3.65
N VAL A 280 -14.17 -27.57 -2.51
CA VAL A 280 -12.83 -28.12 -2.31
C VAL A 280 -12.81 -29.64 -2.51
N LEU A 281 -13.75 -30.38 -1.92
CA LEU A 281 -13.80 -31.83 -2.08
C LEU A 281 -14.10 -32.24 -3.53
N VAL A 282 -14.97 -31.51 -4.24
CA VAL A 282 -15.24 -31.75 -5.66
C VAL A 282 -13.99 -31.49 -6.51
N ALA A 283 -13.31 -30.37 -6.29
CA ALA A 283 -12.07 -30.03 -7.01
C ALA A 283 -10.95 -31.04 -6.76
N LEU A 284 -10.76 -31.44 -5.50
CA LEU A 284 -9.81 -32.48 -5.11
C LEU A 284 -10.11 -33.81 -5.81
N ALA A 285 -11.38 -34.24 -5.82
CA ALA A 285 -11.78 -35.48 -6.47
C ALA A 285 -11.62 -35.46 -7.99
N ALA A 286 -11.65 -34.27 -8.62
CA ALA A 286 -11.41 -34.08 -10.05
C ALA A 286 -9.91 -34.09 -10.38
N ALA A 287 -9.07 -33.54 -9.49
CA ALA A 287 -7.63 -33.45 -9.69
C ALA A 287 -6.86 -34.74 -9.33
N HIS A 288 -7.41 -35.59 -8.45
CA HIS A 288 -6.69 -36.72 -7.88
C HIS A 288 -6.40 -37.85 -8.90
N PRO A 289 -5.15 -38.34 -9.03
CA PRO A 289 -4.79 -39.37 -10.01
C PRO A 289 -5.28 -40.78 -9.65
N ASP A 290 -5.38 -41.12 -8.35
CA ASP A 290 -5.94 -42.40 -7.90
C ASP A 290 -7.49 -42.40 -7.97
N PRO A 291 -8.11 -43.26 -8.80
CA PRO A 291 -9.58 -43.34 -8.92
C PRO A 291 -10.28 -43.83 -7.65
N ALA A 292 -9.63 -44.64 -6.81
CA ALA A 292 -10.21 -45.10 -5.56
C ALA A 292 -10.34 -43.94 -4.56
N LEU A 293 -9.26 -43.16 -4.44
CA LEU A 293 -9.24 -41.98 -3.58
C LEU A 293 -10.19 -40.90 -4.10
N ALA A 294 -10.19 -40.63 -5.40
CA ALA A 294 -11.13 -39.71 -6.03
C ALA A 294 -12.61 -40.09 -5.75
N LYS A 295 -12.93 -41.38 -5.74
CA LYS A 295 -14.28 -41.87 -5.39
C LYS A 295 -14.60 -41.65 -3.92
N ALA A 296 -13.64 -41.84 -3.01
CA ALA A 296 -13.82 -41.59 -1.58
C ALA A 296 -14.08 -40.10 -1.30
N VAL A 297 -13.30 -39.20 -1.91
CA VAL A 297 -13.48 -37.74 -1.79
C VAL A 297 -14.83 -37.29 -2.36
N ARG A 298 -15.25 -37.82 -3.52
CA ARG A 298 -16.59 -37.57 -4.10
C ARG A 298 -17.72 -37.98 -3.15
N ARG A 299 -17.59 -39.13 -2.49
CA ARG A 299 -18.56 -39.59 -1.50
C ARG A 299 -18.63 -38.65 -0.30
N ALA A 300 -17.48 -38.17 0.18
CA ALA A 300 -17.42 -37.19 1.27
C ALA A 300 -18.13 -35.88 0.89
N ALA A 301 -17.92 -35.37 -0.33
CA ALA A 301 -18.60 -34.16 -0.82
C ALA A 301 -20.13 -34.33 -0.81
N PHE A 302 -20.63 -35.47 -1.28
CA PHE A 302 -22.06 -35.79 -1.29
C PHE A 302 -22.65 -35.88 0.13
N GLN A 303 -21.91 -36.42 1.09
CA GLN A 303 -22.34 -36.52 2.49
C GLN A 303 -22.50 -35.14 3.15
N VAL A 304 -21.62 -34.18 2.83
CA VAL A 304 -21.78 -32.79 3.32
C VAL A 304 -23.03 -32.14 2.71
N HIS A 305 -23.22 -32.32 1.40
CA HIS A 305 -24.37 -31.74 0.70
C HIS A 305 -25.72 -32.29 1.22
N THR A 306 -25.76 -33.56 1.61
CA THR A 306 -26.98 -34.22 2.11
C THR A 306 -27.21 -34.06 3.61
N GLY A 307 -26.16 -33.83 4.41
CA GLY A 307 -26.25 -33.59 5.86
C GLY A 307 -26.50 -32.13 6.25
N GLY A 308 -26.49 -31.20 5.29
CA GLY A 308 -26.73 -29.77 5.50
C GLY A 308 -28.15 -29.29 5.17
N SER A 309 -29.14 -30.20 5.12
CA SER A 309 -30.58 -29.87 5.00
C SER A 309 -31.27 -29.83 6.35
#